data_AF-A0A2R6DW01-F1
#
_entry.id   AF-A0A2R6DW01-F1
#
_cell.length_a   1.000
_cell.length_b   1.000
_cell.length_c   1.000
_cell.angle_alpha   90.00
_cell.angle_beta   90.00
_cell.angle_gamma   90.00
#
_symmetry.space_group_name_H-M   'P 1'
#
loop_
_entity.id
_entity.type
_entity.pdbx_description
1 polymer ?
#
loop_
_entity_poly.entity_id
_entity_poly.type
_entity_poly.pdbx_seq_one_letter_code
_entity_poly.pdbx_strand_id
1 'polypeptide(L)' 'VNEAYAAAWVALDAPMGGMKNSGIGRRHGEYGFMKYTEPQTVAVQKHLAMDAPPGMPYWLYAEVMNRVLKVQRHIPGMR' A
#
# COMPACT_ATOMS: atom_id res chain seq x y z
N VAL A 1 -28.65 -14.70 -5.11
CA VAL A 1 -29.45 -15.49 -4.13
C VAL A 1 -30.76 -15.84 -4.83
N ASN A 2 -31.24 -17.08 -4.74
CA ASN A 2 -32.39 -17.63 -5.50
C ASN A 2 -32.18 -17.78 -7.03
N GLU A 3 -31.10 -17.22 -7.57
CA GLU A 3 -30.56 -17.44 -8.93
C GLU A 3 -29.03 -17.27 -8.84
N ALA A 4 -28.28 -18.06 -9.61
CA ALA A 4 -26.83 -18.19 -9.49
C ALA A 4 -26.05 -17.84 -10.77
N TYR A 5 -26.63 -18.06 -11.94
CA TYR A 5 -25.96 -17.88 -13.22
C TYR A 5 -26.39 -16.57 -13.90
N ALA A 6 -27.67 -16.41 -14.23
CA ALA A 6 -28.12 -15.29 -15.06
C ALA A 6 -27.88 -13.94 -14.37
N ALA A 7 -28.31 -13.83 -13.09
CA ALA A 7 -28.14 -12.62 -12.31
C ALA A 7 -26.66 -12.26 -12.06
N ALA A 8 -25.81 -13.27 -11.83
CA ALA A 8 -24.38 -13.06 -11.60
C ALA A 8 -23.64 -12.70 -12.90
N TRP A 9 -24.04 -13.27 -14.03
CA TRP A 9 -23.39 -13.04 -15.33
C TRP A 9 -23.69 -11.64 -15.89
N VAL A 10 -24.92 -11.15 -15.72
CA VAL A 10 -25.34 -9.83 -16.21
C VAL A 10 -24.86 -8.68 -15.31
N ALA A 11 -24.50 -8.95 -14.05
CA ALA A 11 -23.98 -7.94 -13.13
C ALA A 11 -22.53 -7.55 -13.48
N LEU A 12 -22.36 -6.67 -14.47
CA LEU A 12 -21.04 -6.25 -14.99
C LEU A 12 -20.17 -5.47 -14.00
N ASP A 13 -20.76 -4.80 -13.01
CA ASP A 13 -20.02 -4.15 -11.94
C ASP A 13 -19.57 -5.13 -10.85
N ALA A 14 -20.21 -6.30 -10.75
CA ALA A 14 -19.85 -7.30 -9.77
C ALA A 14 -18.58 -8.05 -10.22
N PRO A 15 -17.56 -8.18 -9.35
CA PRO A 15 -16.36 -8.93 -9.69
C PRO A 15 -16.66 -10.43 -9.71
N MET A 16 -16.29 -11.11 -10.79
CA MET A 16 -16.40 -12.54 -10.95
C MET A 16 -15.03 -13.21 -10.95
N GLY A 17 -14.87 -14.39 -10.35
CA GLY A 17 -13.60 -15.12 -10.40
C GLY A 17 -13.54 -16.26 -9.39
N GLY A 18 -12.51 -17.08 -9.49
CA GLY A 18 -12.27 -18.20 -8.59
C GLY A 18 -11.57 -17.80 -7.29
N MET A 19 -11.54 -18.74 -6.36
CA MET A 19 -10.70 -18.72 -5.16
C MET A 19 -10.03 -20.10 -4.98
N LYS A 20 -8.79 -20.13 -4.47
CA LYS A 20 -8.02 -21.37 -4.25
C LYS A 20 -7.85 -22.15 -5.57
N ASN A 21 -8.15 -23.45 -5.58
CA ASN A 21 -8.01 -24.32 -6.75
C ASN A 21 -8.95 -23.95 -7.90
N SER A 22 -9.99 -23.14 -7.68
CA SER A 22 -10.88 -22.67 -8.74
C SER A 22 -10.35 -21.46 -9.53
N GLY A 23 -9.20 -20.90 -9.10
CA GLY A 23 -8.53 -19.77 -9.76
C GLY A 23 -8.15 -18.64 -8.81
N ILE A 24 -7.39 -17.68 -9.34
CA ILE A 24 -6.94 -16.48 -8.64
C ILE A 24 -7.36 -15.25 -9.45
N GLY A 25 -7.78 -14.20 -8.74
CA GLY A 25 -8.14 -12.91 -9.33
C GLY A 25 -9.61 -12.80 -9.72
N ARG A 26 -9.96 -11.68 -10.36
CA ARG A 26 -11.34 -11.35 -10.77
C ARG A 26 -11.38 -10.84 -12.21
N ARG A 27 -12.56 -10.89 -12.82
CA ARG A 27 -12.96 -10.26 -14.08
C ARG A 27 -14.20 -9.41 -13.76
N HIS A 28 -14.46 -8.39 -14.57
CA HIS A 28 -15.55 -7.42 -14.38
C HIS A 28 -15.35 -6.41 -13.23
N GLY A 29 -16.06 -5.30 -13.34
CA GLY A 29 -15.95 -4.14 -12.46
C GLY A 29 -14.54 -3.53 -12.39
N GLU A 30 -14.32 -2.78 -11.31
CA GLU A 30 -13.04 -2.13 -11.01
C GLU A 30 -11.87 -3.13 -10.97
N TYR A 31 -12.06 -4.30 -10.32
CA TYR A 31 -11.02 -5.33 -10.25
C TYR A 31 -10.62 -5.88 -11.63
N GLY A 32 -11.58 -5.98 -12.54
CA GLY A 32 -11.35 -6.41 -13.92
C GLY A 32 -10.57 -5.38 -14.74
N PHE A 33 -10.72 -4.09 -14.44
CA PHE A 33 -9.96 -3.01 -15.05
C PHE A 33 -8.55 -2.92 -14.46
N MET A 34 -8.46 -2.81 -13.13
CA MET A 34 -7.20 -2.57 -12.42
C MET A 34 -6.17 -3.70 -12.58
N LYS A 35 -6.59 -4.95 -12.80
CA LYS A 35 -5.66 -6.06 -13.02
C LYS A 35 -4.80 -5.94 -14.29
N TYR A 36 -5.22 -5.11 -15.24
CA TYR A 36 -4.46 -4.81 -16.46
C TYR A 36 -3.63 -3.53 -16.34
N THR A 37 -3.66 -2.90 -15.17
CA THR A 37 -2.87 -1.70 -14.87
C THR A 37 -1.71 -2.09 -13.96
N GLU A 38 -0.58 -1.41 -14.12
CA GLU A 38 0.55 -1.55 -13.20
C GLU A 38 0.44 -0.50 -12.09
N PRO A 39 0.39 -0.89 -10.80
CA PRO A 39 0.38 0.09 -9.72
C PRO A 39 1.68 0.90 -9.71
N GLN A 40 1.56 2.23 -9.65
CA GLN A 40 2.70 3.14 -9.60
C GLN A 40 2.76 3.82 -8.24
N THR A 41 3.90 3.69 -7.55
CA THR A 41 4.13 4.36 -6.25
C THR A 41 4.82 5.70 -6.49
N VAL A 42 4.18 6.80 -6.07
CA VAL A 42 4.75 8.15 -6.12
C VAL A 42 5.01 8.61 -4.69
N ALA A 43 6.28 8.76 -4.32
CA ALA A 43 6.70 9.23 -3.01
C ALA A 43 7.29 10.65 -3.12
N VAL A 44 6.77 11.57 -2.30
CA VAL A 44 7.22 12.98 -2.27
C VAL A 44 7.75 13.32 -0.88
N GLN A 45 9.00 13.75 -0.81
CA GLN A 45 9.64 14.23 0.41
C GLN A 45 9.60 15.75 0.46
N LYS A 46 8.90 16.32 1.46
CA LYS A 46 8.62 17.77 1.53
C LYS A 46 9.60 18.59 2.39
N HIS A 47 10.32 17.94 3.31
CA HIS A 47 11.10 18.64 4.33
C HIS A 47 12.56 18.19 4.31
N LEU A 48 13.01 17.55 5.38
CA LEU A 48 14.39 17.11 5.52
C LEU A 48 14.62 15.85 4.72
N ALA A 49 15.76 15.77 4.03
CA ALA A 49 16.28 14.54 3.45
C ALA A 49 16.38 13.46 4.54
N MET A 50 16.12 12.20 4.18
CA MET A 50 16.31 11.06 5.10
C MET A 50 17.80 10.67 5.10
N ASP A 51 18.68 11.65 5.23
CA ASP A 51 20.12 11.47 5.15
C ASP A 51 20.84 12.49 6.05
N ALA A 52 22.09 12.19 6.37
CA ALA A 52 22.95 13.06 7.15
C ALA A 52 23.16 14.41 6.42
N PRO A 53 22.99 15.55 7.11
CA PRO A 53 23.30 16.85 6.54
C PRO A 53 24.77 16.94 6.08
N PRO A 54 25.09 17.72 5.04
CA PRO A 54 26.46 17.93 4.59
C PRO A 54 27.38 18.38 5.75
N GLY A 55 28.50 17.68 5.94
CA GLY A 55 29.47 17.97 7.00
C GLY A 55 29.25 17.24 8.33
N MET A 56 28.16 16.47 8.48
CA MET A 56 27.95 15.62 9.66
C MET A 56 28.49 14.19 9.41
N PRO A 57 29.35 13.64 10.29
CA PRO A 57 29.77 12.25 10.15
C PRO A 57 28.61 11.29 10.47
N TYR A 58 28.49 10.23 9.67
CA TYR A 58 27.32 9.32 9.70
C TYR A 58 27.05 8.67 11.06
N TRP A 59 28.10 8.38 11.85
CA TRP A 59 27.97 7.81 13.19
C TRP A 59 27.21 8.74 14.15
N LEU A 60 27.47 10.05 14.06
CA LEU A 60 26.81 11.05 14.89
C LEU A 60 25.35 11.22 14.47
N TYR A 61 25.09 11.26 13.16
CA TYR A 61 23.73 11.29 12.63
C TYR A 61 22.91 10.07 13.08
N ALA A 62 23.47 8.87 12.97
CA ALA A 62 22.81 7.64 13.40
C ALA A 62 22.54 7.62 14.92
N GLU A 63 23.47 8.12 15.74
CA GLU A 63 23.28 8.20 17.19
C GLU A 63 22.18 9.19 17.56
N VAL A 64 22.17 10.37 16.94
CA VAL A 64 21.13 11.39 17.14
C VAL A 64 19.77 10.86 16.69
N MET A 65 19.69 10.26 15.50
CA MET A 65 18.44 9.72 14.96
C MET A 65 17.86 8.61 15.85
N ASN A 66 18.71 7.70 16.35
CA ASN A 66 18.27 6.67 17.29
C ASN A 66 17.71 7.26 18.59
N ARG A 67 18.32 8.33 19.12
CA ARG A 67 17.81 9.03 20.31
C ARG A 67 16.47 9.71 20.02
N VAL A 68 16.33 10.38 18.88
CA VAL A 68 15.08 11.02 18.44
C VAL A 68 13.96 9.98 18.30
N LEU A 69 14.21 8.87 17.61
CA LEU A 69 13.24 7.78 17.46
C LEU A 69 12.86 7.17 18.83
N LYS A 70 13.81 7.05 19.76
CA LYS A 70 13.53 6.57 21.12
C LYS A 70 12.62 7.53 21.88
N VAL A 71 12.82 8.84 21.76
CA VAL A 71 11.97 9.86 22.38
C VAL A 71 10.58 9.90 21.73
N GLN A 72 10.50 9.81 20.40
CA GLN A 72 9.23 9.75 19.66
C GLN A 72 8.33 8.62 20.15
N ARG A 73 8.89 7.44 20.47
CA ARG A 73 8.10 6.32 21.01
C ARG A 73 7.38 6.62 22.33
N HIS A 74 7.78 7.66 23.05
CA HIS A 74 7.18 8.05 24.33
C HIS A 74 6.17 9.20 24.18
N ILE A 75 6.00 9.75 22.97
CA ILE A 75 5.00 10.77 22.69
C ILE A 75 3.72 10.08 22.17
N PRO A 76 2.60 10.12 22.92
CA PRO A 76 1.35 9.52 22.49
C PRO A 76 0.81 10.25 21.24
N GLY A 77 0.47 9.51 20.19
CA GLY A 77 -0.11 10.03 18.94
C GLY A 77 0.82 10.11 17.73
N MET A 78 2.11 9.79 17.87
CA MET A 78 3.09 9.74 16.75
C MET A 78 3.46 8.30 16.32
N ARG A 79 2.54 7.35 16.55
CA ARG A 79 2.66 5.93 16.18
C ARG A 79 1.62 5.57 15.14
#